data_AF-S4Y6F9-F1
#
_entry.id   AF-S4Y6F9-F1
#
_cell.length_a   1.000
_cell.length_b   1.000
_cell.length_c   1.000
_cell.angle_alpha   90.00
_cell.angle_beta   90.00
_cell.angle_gamma   90.00
#
_symmetry.space_group_name_H-M   'P 1'
#
loop_
_entity.id
_entity.type
_entity.pdbx_description
1 polymer ?
#
loop_
_entity_poly.entity_id
_entity_poly.type
_entity_poly.pdbx_seq_one_letter_code
_entity_poly.pdbx_strand_id
1 'polypeptide(L)' 'MTHVVRRVTGAAVGAAAGAPLGLLLGAFFGGNLASGFEFRGLRGYEATGQLGLLLGAAIGAALGAAVARGRRANAQS' A
#
# COMPACT_ATOMS: atom_id res chain seq x y z
N MET A 1 -0.45 -3.96 25.79
CA MET A 1 -1.49 -3.54 24.82
C MET A 1 -1.04 -2.41 23.89
N THR A 2 -0.35 -1.38 24.38
CA THR A 2 0.06 -0.17 23.64
C THR A 2 0.94 -0.41 22.40
N HIS A 3 1.80 -1.45 22.39
CA HIS A 3 2.66 -1.74 21.23
C HIS A 3 1.93 -2.34 20.04
N VAL A 4 0.91 -3.15 20.30
CA VAL A 4 0.06 -3.71 19.25
C VAL A 4 -0.76 -2.58 18.64
N VAL A 5 -1.41 -1.75 19.48
CA VAL A 5 -2.17 -0.58 19.03
C VAL A 5 -1.31 0.33 18.15
N ARG A 6 -0.10 0.71 18.59
CA ARG A 6 0.77 1.59 17.79
C ARG A 6 1.16 0.98 16.44
N ARG A 7 1.44 -0.33 16.39
CA ARG A 7 1.77 -1.02 15.12
C ARG A 7 0.57 -1.09 14.20
N VAL A 8 -0.62 -1.37 14.73
CA VAL A 8 -1.88 -1.39 13.97
C VAL A 8 -2.21 0.00 13.44
N THR A 9 -2.08 1.05 14.26
CA THR A 9 -2.27 2.44 13.82
C THR A 9 -1.26 2.81 12.73
N GLY A 10 0.02 2.48 12.92
CA GLY A 10 1.05 2.69 11.91
C GLY A 10 0.73 1.98 10.59
N ALA A 11 0.28 0.72 10.66
CA ALA A 11 -0.14 -0.04 9.49
C ALA A 11 -1.36 0.59 8.80
N ALA A 12 -2.38 1.01 9.56
CA ALA A 12 -3.58 1.63 9.00
C ALA A 12 -3.27 2.94 8.27
N VAL A 13 -2.46 3.82 8.90
CA VAL A 13 -2.01 5.08 8.29
C VAL A 13 -1.17 4.81 7.05
N GLY A 14 -0.23 3.87 7.14
CA GLY A 14 0.60 3.48 6.01
C GLY A 14 -0.20 2.93 4.85
N ALA A 15 -1.20 2.07 5.11
CA ALA A 15 -2.10 1.54 4.09
C ALA A 15 -2.91 2.65 3.42
N ALA A 16 -3.50 3.55 4.22
CA ALA A 16 -4.28 4.68 3.72
C ALA A 16 -3.46 5.61 2.82
N ALA A 17 -2.16 5.80 3.12
CA ALA A 17 -1.25 6.59 2.29
C ALA A 17 -0.76 5.82 1.04
N GLY A 18 -0.47 4.53 1.19
CA GLY A 18 0.07 3.71 0.10
C GLY A 18 -0.97 3.31 -0.95
N ALA A 19 -2.23 3.11 -0.56
CA ALA A 19 -3.32 2.72 -1.45
C ALA A 19 -3.54 3.69 -2.64
N PRO A 20 -3.69 5.02 -2.45
CA PRO A 20 -3.90 5.95 -3.56
C PRO A 20 -2.67 6.05 -4.48
N LEU A 21 -1.45 6.00 -3.92
CA LEU A 21 -0.22 5.99 -4.71
C LEU A 21 -0.13 4.73 -5.56
N GLY A 22 -0.41 3.57 -4.95
CA GLY A 22 -0.46 2.30 -5.65
C GLY A 22 -1.51 2.28 -6.75
N LEU A 23 -2.72 2.81 -6.50
CA LEU A 23 -3.76 2.95 -7.52
C LEU A 23 -3.25 3.76 -8.71
N LEU A 24 -2.70 4.95 -8.46
CA LEU A 24 -2.23 5.84 -9.52
C LEU A 24 -1.10 5.21 -10.34
N LEU A 25 -0.11 4.60 -9.69
CA LEU A 25 1.00 3.92 -10.37
C LEU A 25 0.53 2.71 -11.15
N GLY A 26 -0.35 1.89 -10.56
CA GLY A 26 -0.94 0.74 -11.21
C GLY A 26 -1.74 1.16 -12.44
N ALA A 27 -2.59 2.16 -12.31
CA ALA A 27 -3.44 2.63 -13.41
C ALA A 27 -2.62 3.30 -14.51
N PHE A 28 -1.58 4.08 -14.16
CA PHE A 28 -0.61 4.60 -15.13
C PHE A 28 0.10 3.46 -15.89
N PHE A 29 0.57 2.43 -15.18
CA PHE A 29 1.20 1.27 -15.79
C PHE A 29 0.26 0.54 -16.76
N GLY A 30 -0.99 0.26 -16.34
CA GLY A 30 -1.97 -0.44 -17.20
C GLY A 30 -2.46 0.39 -18.36
N GLY A 31 -2.59 1.71 -18.21
CA GLY A 31 -2.99 2.60 -19.29
C GLY A 31 -1.94 2.70 -20.40
N ASN A 32 -0.65 2.60 -20.06
CA ASN A 32 0.45 2.87 -20.99
C ASN A 32 1.23 1.62 -21.42
N LEU A 33 1.51 0.71 -20.49
CA LEU A 33 2.46 -0.40 -20.68
C LEU A 33 1.79 -1.77 -20.71
N ALA A 34 0.57 -1.88 -20.15
CA ALA A 34 -0.15 -3.14 -20.03
C ALA A 34 -1.64 -3.01 -20.38
N SER A 35 -1.97 -2.28 -21.45
CA SER A 35 -3.37 -2.02 -21.88
C SER A 35 -4.14 -3.29 -22.28
N GLY A 36 -3.43 -4.38 -22.57
CA GLY A 36 -3.99 -5.71 -22.83
C GLY A 36 -4.21 -6.57 -21.59
N PHE A 37 -3.70 -6.17 -20.41
CA PHE A 37 -3.79 -6.98 -19.20
C PHE A 37 -5.22 -7.02 -18.67
N GLU A 38 -5.70 -8.19 -18.28
CA GLU A 38 -7.05 -8.39 -17.77
C GLU A 38 -7.04 -8.98 -16.35
N PHE A 39 -7.92 -8.45 -15.50
CA PHE A 39 -8.09 -8.92 -14.14
C PHE A 39 -9.52 -8.67 -13.68
N ARG A 40 -10.21 -9.71 -13.19
CA ARG A 40 -11.60 -9.63 -12.70
C ARG A 40 -12.58 -9.00 -13.70
N GLY A 41 -12.39 -9.26 -15.00
CA GLY A 41 -13.24 -8.72 -16.07
C GLY A 41 -12.96 -7.25 -16.42
N LEU A 42 -11.97 -6.62 -15.79
CA LEU A 42 -11.47 -5.30 -16.14
C LEU A 42 -10.20 -5.43 -16.97
N ARG A 43 -9.83 -4.36 -17.66
CA ARG A 43 -8.66 -4.35 -18.55
C ARG A 43 -7.79 -3.10 -18.39
N GLY A 44 -6.50 -3.26 -18.66
CA GLY A 44 -5.53 -2.17 -18.71
C GLY A 44 -5.53 -1.33 -17.44
N TYR A 45 -5.81 -0.04 -17.59
CA TYR A 45 -5.86 0.98 -16.53
C TYR A 45 -6.64 0.51 -15.29
N GLU A 46 -7.84 -0.04 -15.47
CA GLU A 46 -8.72 -0.40 -14.33
C GLU A 46 -8.23 -1.66 -13.62
N ALA A 47 -7.80 -2.66 -14.38
CA ALA A 47 -7.29 -3.93 -13.87
C ALA A 47 -6.03 -3.74 -13.03
N THR A 48 -5.03 -3.04 -13.58
CA THR A 48 -3.78 -2.79 -12.88
C THR A 48 -3.92 -1.72 -11.81
N GLY A 49 -4.86 -0.78 -11.95
CA GLY A 49 -5.22 0.18 -10.90
C GLY A 49 -5.73 -0.51 -9.64
N GLN A 50 -6.60 -1.52 -9.78
CA GLN A 50 -7.05 -2.33 -8.64
C GLN A 50 -5.90 -3.10 -7.97
N LEU A 51 -5.05 -3.75 -8.76
CA LEU A 51 -3.87 -4.45 -8.23
C LEU A 51 -2.91 -3.47 -7.55
N GLY A 52 -2.68 -2.31 -8.16
CA GLY A 52 -1.88 -1.23 -7.63
C GLY A 52 -2.40 -0.75 -6.28
N LEU A 53 -3.71 -0.53 -6.14
CA LEU A 53 -4.32 -0.17 -4.86
C LEU A 53 -4.04 -1.22 -3.78
N LEU A 54 -4.25 -2.50 -4.09
CA LEU A 54 -4.04 -3.59 -3.13
C LEU A 54 -2.56 -3.69 -2.71
N LEU A 55 -1.65 -3.63 -3.67
CA LEU A 55 -0.21 -3.68 -3.41
C LEU A 55 0.27 -2.45 -2.65
N GLY A 56 -0.19 -1.26 -3.03
CA GLY A 56 0.13 0.00 -2.36
C GLY A 56 -0.35 0.00 -0.90
N ALA A 57 -1.57 -0.47 -0.65
CA ALA A 57 -2.10 -0.63 0.71
C ALA A 57 -1.25 -1.62 1.52
N ALA A 58 -0.90 -2.78 0.95
CA ALA A 58 -0.12 -3.81 1.64
C ALA A 58 1.31 -3.34 1.97
N ILE A 59 2.01 -2.73 1.00
CA ILE A 59 3.35 -2.17 1.19
C ILE A 59 3.29 -1.03 2.21
N GLY A 60 2.34 -0.11 2.05
CA GLY A 60 2.12 0.99 2.98
C GLY A 60 1.89 0.50 4.41
N ALA A 61 1.05 -0.53 4.60
CA ALA A 61 0.80 -1.15 5.89
C ALA A 61 2.08 -1.73 6.51
N ALA A 62 2.86 -2.48 5.73
CA ALA A 62 4.10 -3.08 6.19
C ALA A 62 5.13 -2.00 6.61
N LEU A 63 5.31 -0.96 5.80
CA LEU A 63 6.21 0.15 6.11
C LEU A 63 5.74 0.93 7.33
N GLY A 64 4.45 1.27 7.42
CA GLY A 64 3.87 1.97 8.56
C GLY A 64 4.05 1.20 9.88
N ALA A 65 3.82 -0.11 9.86
CA ALA A 65 4.08 -0.98 11.01
C ALA A 65 5.57 -1.06 11.37
N ALA A 66 6.46 -1.11 10.38
CA ALA A 66 7.91 -1.15 10.58
C ALA A 66 8.45 0.16 11.19
N VAL A 67 8.01 1.32 10.69
CA VAL A 67 8.33 2.64 11.26
C VAL A 67 7.80 2.74 12.69
N ALA A 68 6.57 2.30 12.92
CA ALA A 68 5.98 2.22 14.25
C ALA A 68 6.72 1.24 15.18
N ARG A 69 7.52 0.30 14.67
CA ARG A 69 8.41 -0.55 15.46
C ARG A 69 9.72 0.16 15.77
N GLY A 70 10.39 0.72 14.75
CA GLY A 70 11.68 1.39 14.87
C GLY A 70 11.68 2.59 15.82
N ARG A 71 10.61 3.39 15.83
CA ARG A 71 10.45 4.51 16.79
C ARG A 71 10.44 4.09 18.26
N ARG A 72 10.23 2.80 18.58
CA ARG A 72 10.45 2.33 19.96
C ARG A 72 11.92 2.17 20.28
N ALA A 73 12.65 1.52 19.37
CA ALA A 73 14.03 1.11 19.62
C ALA A 73 14.89 2.33 19.93
N ASN A 74 14.70 3.43 19.17
CA ASN A 74 15.40 4.69 19.39
C ASN A 74 14.99 5.48 20.65
N ALA A 75 13.82 5.20 21.24
CA ALA A 75 13.36 5.92 22.43
C ALA A 75 13.79 5.25 23.74
N GLN A 76 14.48 4.11 23.66
CA GLN A 76 14.96 3.31 24.80
C GLN A 76 16.48 3.30 24.93
N SER A 77 17.17 4.04 24.07
CA SER A 77 18.63 4.27 24.01
C SER A 77 18.93 5.71 24.33
#